data_AF-A0A2H2ZKM3-F1
#
_entry.id   AF-A0A2H2ZKM3-F1
#
_cell.length_a   1.000
_cell.length_b   1.000
_cell.length_c   1.000
_cell.angle_alpha   90.00
_cell.angle_beta   90.00
_cell.angle_gamma   90.00
#
_symmetry.space_group_name_H-M   'P 1'
#
loop_
_entity.id
_entity.type
_entity.pdbx_description
1 polymer ?
#
loop_
_entity_poly.entity_id
_entity_poly.type
_entity_poly.pdbx_seq_one_letter_code
_entity_poly.pdbx_strand_id
1 'polypeptide(L)'
;MDQHRPPILTITKAPDTNARPSSSPPDRKLKAIFKTSSLETVPESDLDRTQPRYVPHPADAPKPAVREPSSSLQNSEKGRLANKHSQHYHNALHERSAASAAASVRGEALIYAELKTNIENEQHLLTTMANHLAARYNRQPSSTIISLHHSQSLLFSGSPSPAYMLTVTALACEVQPATNKRNAAVLQKHLADALRVPPARGMVRFVPVAEECLAWGGKTVAGRISDAVAVVEGDVPVVEAIYTSGGYLAKSSVYQSLKERQGCF
;
A
#
# COMPACT_ATOMS: atom_id res chain seq x y z
N MET A 1 -43.88 66.68 6.65
CA MET A 1 -44.02 65.97 7.94
C MET A 1 -44.13 64.49 7.62
N ASP A 2 -43.21 63.60 7.95
CA ASP A 2 -41.86 63.70 8.49
C ASP A 2 -41.12 62.41 8.11
N GLN A 3 -39.85 62.56 7.74
CA GLN A 3 -38.93 61.47 7.43
C GLN A 3 -38.38 60.89 8.73
N HIS A 4 -38.38 59.57 8.90
CA HIS A 4 -37.62 58.91 9.97
C HIS A 4 -36.40 58.18 9.42
N ARG A 5 -35.26 58.85 9.59
CA ARG A 5 -33.88 58.36 9.41
C ARG A 5 -33.41 57.72 10.73
N PRO A 6 -32.79 56.54 10.73
CA PRO A 6 -32.07 56.05 11.91
C PRO A 6 -30.65 56.65 12.01
N PRO A 7 -30.10 56.81 13.24
CA PRO A 7 -28.91 57.61 13.48
C PRO A 7 -27.59 56.87 13.20
N ILE A 8 -26.61 57.68 12.78
CA ILE A 8 -25.20 57.36 12.57
C ILE A 8 -24.49 57.39 13.94
N LEU A 9 -23.77 56.33 14.28
CA LEU A 9 -22.83 56.33 15.40
C LEU A 9 -21.40 56.47 14.86
N THR A 10 -20.79 57.62 15.15
CA THR A 10 -19.39 57.94 14.89
C THR A 10 -18.70 58.16 16.24
N ILE A 11 -17.77 57.28 16.63
CA ILE A 11 -16.83 57.49 17.77
C ILE A 11 -15.50 56.82 17.38
N THR A 12 -14.56 57.58 16.79
CA THR A 12 -13.30 58.13 17.37
C THR A 12 -12.14 57.14 17.60
N LYS A 13 -10.95 57.63 17.25
CA LYS A 13 -9.67 56.95 17.03
C LYS A 13 -8.63 57.36 18.09
N ALA A 14 -7.89 56.37 18.60
CA ALA A 14 -6.49 56.36 19.14
C ALA A 14 -6.17 57.18 20.44
N PRO A 15 -5.09 56.87 21.21
CA PRO A 15 -3.70 56.76 20.74
C PRO A 15 -2.86 55.56 21.26
N ASP A 16 -1.71 55.39 20.58
CA ASP A 16 -0.60 54.47 20.84
C ASP A 16 0.11 54.70 22.19
N THR A 17 0.73 53.65 22.75
CA THR A 17 1.96 53.80 23.54
C THR A 17 2.89 52.60 23.38
N ASN A 18 4.13 52.93 23.05
CA ASN A 18 5.31 52.11 22.79
C ASN A 18 5.74 51.16 23.92
N ALA A 19 6.36 50.01 23.57
CA ALA A 19 7.78 49.71 23.85
C ALA A 19 8.13 48.20 23.69
N ARG A 20 9.09 47.91 22.79
CA ARG A 20 10.05 46.77 22.84
C ARG A 20 11.33 47.27 23.56
N PRO A 21 12.35 46.48 24.00
CA PRO A 21 12.83 45.20 23.40
C PRO A 21 13.44 44.13 24.38
N SER A 22 13.87 43.00 23.78
CA SER A 22 14.87 42.00 24.25
C SER A 22 14.43 41.07 25.39
N SER A 23 14.63 39.73 25.34
CA SER A 23 15.92 39.05 25.25
C SER A 23 15.81 37.58 24.81
N SER A 24 16.76 37.12 23.99
CA SER A 24 17.26 35.73 23.90
C SER A 24 18.81 35.80 23.97
N PRO A 25 19.58 34.70 24.13
CA PRO A 25 19.32 33.31 24.54
C PRO A 25 20.24 32.86 25.71
N PRO A 26 20.36 31.55 26.03
CA PRO A 26 21.66 30.95 25.69
C PRO A 26 21.63 29.51 25.17
N ASP A 27 22.71 29.22 24.46
CA ASP A 27 23.15 27.97 23.86
C ASP A 27 22.93 26.71 24.69
N ARG A 28 22.42 25.66 24.04
CA ARG A 28 22.75 24.28 24.41
C ARG A 28 23.28 23.52 23.21
N LYS A 29 24.59 23.26 23.31
CA LYS A 29 25.46 22.47 22.46
C LYS A 29 24.81 21.20 21.92
N LEU A 30 24.99 21.03 20.62
CA LEU A 30 25.00 19.77 19.89
C LEU A 30 25.98 18.79 20.55
N LYS A 31 25.52 17.56 20.81
CA LYS A 31 26.40 16.38 20.81
C LYS A 31 25.84 15.39 19.78
N ALA A 32 26.47 15.41 18.62
CA ALA A 32 26.41 14.31 17.67
C ALA A 32 27.08 13.08 18.30
N ILE A 33 26.34 11.98 18.42
CA ILE A 33 26.94 10.66 18.66
C ILE A 33 27.03 10.00 17.29
N PHE A 34 28.22 10.08 16.70
CA PHE A 34 28.65 9.15 15.68
C PHE A 34 28.88 7.80 16.36
N LYS A 35 28.15 6.77 15.95
CA LYS A 35 28.61 5.38 16.05
C LYS A 35 28.50 4.74 14.68
N THR A 36 29.65 4.66 14.05
CA THR A 36 29.99 3.79 12.93
C THR A 36 29.75 2.34 13.35
N SER A 37 28.92 1.61 12.60
CA SER A 37 28.91 0.15 12.64
C SER A 37 29.48 -0.30 11.29
N SER A 38 30.74 -0.71 11.35
CA SER A 38 31.51 -1.21 10.22
C SER A 38 31.07 -2.64 9.87
N LEU A 39 30.94 -2.88 8.58
CA LEU A 39 30.96 -4.19 7.93
C LEU A 39 32.33 -4.87 8.11
N GLU A 40 32.35 -6.15 7.70
CA GLU A 40 33.50 -7.06 7.48
C GLU A 40 33.83 -8.01 8.65
N THR A 41 34.20 -9.29 8.48
CA THR A 41 34.37 -10.19 7.31
C THR A 41 34.39 -11.64 7.81
N VAL A 42 34.08 -12.57 6.90
CA VAL A 42 34.34 -14.02 6.99
C VAL A 42 35.85 -14.30 7.13
N PRO A 43 36.23 -15.39 7.81
CA PRO A 43 37.25 -16.26 7.21
C PRO A 43 36.84 -17.74 7.24
N GLU A 44 36.87 -18.34 6.05
CA GLU A 44 37.18 -19.76 5.84
C GLU A 44 38.62 -20.03 6.30
N SER A 45 38.87 -21.21 6.85
CA SER A 45 40.22 -21.77 6.90
C SER A 45 40.18 -23.29 6.83
N ASP A 46 41.03 -23.76 5.93
CA ASP A 46 41.19 -25.08 5.35
C ASP A 46 41.67 -26.20 6.29
N LEU A 47 41.35 -27.41 5.83
CA LEU A 47 42.15 -28.63 5.79
C LEU A 47 43.41 -28.68 6.68
N ASP A 48 43.44 -29.65 7.60
CA ASP A 48 44.66 -30.44 7.72
C ASP A 48 44.46 -31.89 8.15
N ARG A 49 45.39 -32.68 7.66
CA ARG A 49 45.36 -34.13 7.40
C ARG A 49 46.20 -34.84 8.45
N THR A 50 45.67 -35.86 9.13
CA THR A 50 46.54 -36.86 9.78
C THR A 50 45.89 -38.24 9.83
N GLN A 51 46.49 -39.16 9.07
CA GLN A 51 46.23 -40.60 9.02
C GLN A 51 46.83 -41.32 10.23
N PRO A 52 46.29 -42.49 10.61
CA PRO A 52 47.09 -43.61 11.06
C PRO A 52 46.98 -44.81 10.10
N ARG A 53 48.14 -45.26 9.62
CA ARG A 53 48.35 -46.56 8.95
C ARG A 53 48.07 -47.70 9.94
N TYR A 54 47.25 -48.67 9.55
CA TYR A 54 47.34 -50.04 10.08
C TYR A 54 47.30 -51.05 8.91
N VAL A 55 48.19 -52.04 9.01
CA VAL A 55 48.55 -53.03 7.98
C VAL A 55 47.57 -54.22 8.00
N PRO A 56 47.28 -54.89 6.87
CA PRO A 56 46.23 -55.91 6.78
C PRO A 56 46.75 -57.34 7.03
N HIS A 57 45.87 -58.21 7.53
CA HIS A 57 45.99 -59.66 7.29
C HIS A 57 44.61 -60.32 7.07
N PRO A 58 44.54 -61.36 6.21
CA PRO A 58 43.28 -61.89 5.65
C PRO A 58 42.84 -63.18 6.34
N ALA A 59 41.54 -63.49 6.28
CA ALA A 59 40.98 -64.80 5.90
C ALA A 59 39.49 -64.90 6.26
N ASP A 60 38.78 -65.65 5.41
CA ASP A 60 37.52 -66.37 5.62
C ASP A 60 36.18 -65.62 5.60
N ALA A 61 35.54 -65.69 4.43
CA ALA A 61 34.09 -65.87 4.30
C ALA A 61 33.74 -67.38 4.51
N PRO A 62 32.47 -67.84 4.57
CA PRO A 62 31.18 -67.14 4.45
C PRO A 62 30.08 -67.62 5.44
N LYS A 63 28.95 -66.88 5.56
CA LYS A 63 27.59 -67.45 5.39
C LYS A 63 26.49 -66.38 5.38
N PRO A 64 25.38 -66.65 4.66
CA PRO A 64 24.32 -65.68 4.39
C PRO A 64 23.25 -65.72 5.48
N ALA A 65 22.73 -64.57 5.86
CA ALA A 65 21.49 -64.48 6.61
C ALA A 65 20.69 -63.27 6.15
N VAL A 66 19.62 -63.57 5.40
CA VAL A 66 18.31 -62.91 5.42
C VAL A 66 18.33 -61.37 5.34
N ARG A 67 18.15 -60.87 4.11
CA ARG A 67 17.67 -59.49 3.88
C ARG A 67 16.21 -59.39 4.35
N GLU A 68 16.01 -58.85 5.54
CA GLU A 68 14.74 -58.29 6.00
C GLU A 68 14.42 -57.01 5.20
N PRO A 69 13.20 -56.86 4.64
CA PRO A 69 12.80 -55.69 3.86
C PRO A 69 12.25 -54.58 4.79
N SER A 70 13.10 -53.91 5.55
CA SER A 70 12.68 -52.86 6.52
C SER A 70 12.94 -51.42 6.07
N SER A 71 13.43 -51.19 4.85
CA SER A 71 13.72 -49.84 4.32
C SER A 71 12.51 -49.10 3.73
N SER A 72 11.37 -49.76 3.54
CA SER A 72 10.18 -49.17 2.90
C SER A 72 9.39 -48.23 3.82
N LEU A 73 9.36 -48.49 5.13
CA LEU A 73 8.60 -47.68 6.10
C LEU A 73 9.30 -46.34 6.40
N GLN A 74 10.62 -46.33 6.55
CA GLN A 74 11.39 -45.11 6.80
C GLN A 74 11.37 -44.14 5.62
N ASN A 75 11.27 -44.65 4.39
CA ASN A 75 11.13 -43.84 3.18
C ASN A 75 9.71 -43.23 3.06
N SER A 76 8.68 -43.94 3.55
CA SER A 76 7.29 -43.46 3.56
C SER A 76 7.08 -42.29 4.53
N GLU A 77 7.72 -42.32 5.71
CA GLU A 77 7.65 -41.22 6.67
C GLU A 77 8.42 -39.98 6.21
N LYS A 78 9.63 -40.14 5.67
CA LYS A 78 10.38 -39.03 5.06
C LYS A 78 9.64 -38.43 3.86
N GLY A 79 9.00 -39.26 3.02
CA GLY A 79 8.16 -38.81 1.91
C GLY A 79 6.91 -38.05 2.39
N ARG A 80 6.24 -38.52 3.46
CA ARG A 80 5.11 -37.81 4.07
C ARG A 80 5.52 -36.47 4.67
N LEU A 81 6.67 -36.38 5.32
CA LEU A 81 7.20 -35.13 5.88
C LEU A 81 7.61 -34.16 4.76
N ALA A 82 8.26 -34.65 3.70
CA ALA A 82 8.59 -33.84 2.52
C ALA A 82 7.35 -33.32 1.79
N ASN A 83 6.30 -34.13 1.64
CA ASN A 83 5.02 -33.71 1.06
C ASN A 83 4.32 -32.65 1.93
N LYS A 84 4.30 -32.82 3.26
CA LYS A 84 3.77 -31.79 4.18
C LYS A 84 4.55 -30.49 4.09
N HIS A 85 5.88 -30.57 4.01
CA HIS A 85 6.75 -29.41 3.88
C HIS A 85 6.54 -28.68 2.55
N SER A 86 6.40 -29.42 1.44
CA SER A 86 6.08 -28.87 0.12
C SER A 86 4.69 -28.20 0.09
N GLN A 87 3.68 -28.83 0.68
CA GLN A 87 2.34 -28.25 0.82
C GLN A 87 2.36 -26.94 1.63
N HIS A 88 3.16 -26.86 2.68
CA HIS A 88 3.32 -25.63 3.47
C HIS A 88 3.81 -24.46 2.60
N TYR A 89 4.86 -24.66 1.79
CA TYR A 89 5.35 -23.59 0.90
C TYR A 89 4.35 -23.24 -0.19
N HIS A 90 3.69 -24.24 -0.77
CA HIS A 90 2.67 -23.99 -1.79
C HIS A 90 1.53 -23.11 -1.24
N ASN A 91 1.04 -23.43 -0.04
CA ASN A 91 0.00 -22.64 0.63
C ASN A 91 0.48 -21.23 0.97
N ALA A 92 1.70 -21.07 1.48
CA ALA A 92 2.26 -19.75 1.78
C ALA A 92 2.42 -18.87 0.53
N LEU A 93 2.78 -19.48 -0.61
CA LEU A 93 2.85 -18.77 -1.89
C LEU A 93 1.46 -18.37 -2.39
N HIS A 94 0.46 -19.25 -2.27
CA HIS A 94 -0.93 -18.93 -2.63
C HIS A 94 -1.52 -17.81 -1.79
N GLU A 95 -1.35 -17.85 -0.47
CA GLU A 95 -1.80 -16.79 0.42
C GLU A 95 -1.14 -15.45 0.06
N ARG A 96 0.16 -15.48 -0.23
CA ARG A 96 0.90 -14.29 -0.69
C ARG A 96 0.37 -13.78 -2.04
N SER A 97 0.07 -14.67 -2.98
CA SER A 97 -0.47 -14.32 -4.29
C SER A 97 -1.87 -13.71 -4.17
N ALA A 98 -2.75 -14.29 -3.36
CA ALA A 98 -4.08 -13.75 -3.07
C ALA A 98 -3.99 -12.38 -2.38
N ALA A 99 -3.12 -12.23 -1.38
CA ALA A 99 -2.86 -10.95 -0.73
C ALA A 99 -2.31 -9.89 -1.71
N SER A 100 -1.42 -10.30 -2.62
CA SER A 100 -0.89 -9.43 -3.67
C SER A 100 -1.98 -9.00 -4.64
N ALA A 101 -2.85 -9.92 -5.08
CA ALA A 101 -3.97 -9.61 -5.96
C ALA A 101 -4.93 -8.61 -5.30
N ALA A 102 -5.27 -8.83 -4.03
CA ALA A 102 -6.08 -7.90 -3.26
C ALA A 102 -5.41 -6.52 -3.10
N ALA A 103 -4.09 -6.49 -2.86
CA ALA A 103 -3.32 -5.25 -2.77
C ALA A 103 -3.30 -4.47 -4.09
N SER A 104 -3.17 -5.16 -5.23
CA SER A 104 -3.24 -4.55 -6.56
C SER A 104 -4.59 -3.89 -6.80
N VAL A 105 -5.70 -4.60 -6.53
CA VAL A 105 -7.06 -4.04 -6.67
C VAL A 105 -7.25 -2.84 -5.75
N ARG A 106 -6.78 -2.94 -4.50
CA ARG A 106 -6.80 -1.81 -3.57
C ARG A 106 -6.04 -0.64 -4.15
N GLY A 107 -4.88 -0.86 -4.77
CA GLY A 107 -4.02 0.13 -5.46
C GLY A 107 -4.62 0.78 -6.71
N GLU A 108 -5.74 0.27 -7.21
CA GLU A 108 -6.51 0.86 -8.33
C GLU A 108 -7.77 1.61 -7.87
N ALA A 109 -8.27 1.32 -6.67
CA ALA A 109 -9.44 1.99 -6.08
C ALA A 109 -9.40 3.53 -6.20
N LEU A 110 -10.60 4.11 -6.34
CA LEU A 110 -10.76 5.55 -6.55
C LEU A 110 -10.56 6.35 -5.27
N ILE A 111 -9.95 7.52 -5.41
CA ILE A 111 -9.90 8.56 -4.38
C ILE A 111 -10.85 9.67 -4.78
N TYR A 112 -11.78 10.03 -3.91
CA TYR A 112 -12.69 11.15 -4.14
C TYR A 112 -12.34 12.33 -3.23
N ALA A 113 -12.20 13.51 -3.79
CA ALA A 113 -11.98 14.74 -3.03
C ALA A 113 -13.05 15.77 -3.35
N GLU A 114 -13.63 16.36 -2.31
CA GLU A 114 -14.56 17.49 -2.42
C GLU A 114 -13.89 18.72 -1.82
N LEU A 115 -13.66 19.74 -2.64
CA LEU A 115 -13.07 21.03 -2.24
C LEU A 115 -14.13 22.13 -2.31
N LYS A 116 -14.45 22.72 -1.17
CA LYS A 116 -15.34 23.88 -1.04
C LYS A 116 -14.51 25.10 -0.66
N THR A 117 -14.65 26.20 -1.39
CA THR A 117 -13.88 27.44 -1.14
C THR A 117 -14.69 28.69 -1.48
N ASN A 118 -14.43 29.78 -0.77
CA ASN A 118 -14.97 31.11 -1.09
C ASN A 118 -14.07 31.91 -2.04
N ILE A 119 -12.96 31.32 -2.48
CA ILE A 119 -12.08 31.89 -3.51
C ILE A 119 -12.67 31.65 -4.90
N GLU A 120 -12.55 32.65 -5.76
CA GLU A 120 -12.96 32.55 -7.16
C GLU A 120 -11.92 31.81 -8.01
N ASN A 121 -12.44 31.01 -8.93
CA ASN A 121 -11.78 30.26 -10.00
C ASN A 121 -10.24 30.38 -10.14
N GLU A 122 -9.53 29.34 -9.69
CA GLU A 122 -8.12 29.09 -10.02
C GLU A 122 -8.06 28.11 -11.21
N GLN A 123 -7.66 28.60 -12.39
CA GLN A 123 -7.75 27.89 -13.69
C GLN A 123 -7.06 26.52 -13.73
N HIS A 124 -6.08 26.28 -12.85
CA HIS A 124 -5.32 25.03 -12.80
C HIS A 124 -5.53 24.22 -11.53
N LEU A 125 -6.40 24.66 -10.61
CA LEU A 125 -6.56 24.04 -9.30
C LEU A 125 -6.98 22.58 -9.37
N LEU A 126 -7.95 22.23 -10.22
CA LEU A 126 -8.42 20.85 -10.36
C LEU A 126 -7.30 19.92 -10.81
N THR A 127 -6.56 20.31 -11.85
CA THR A 127 -5.48 19.50 -12.42
C THR A 127 -4.31 19.36 -11.45
N THR A 128 -3.89 20.46 -10.81
CA THR A 128 -2.78 20.42 -9.85
C THR A 128 -3.16 19.60 -8.61
N MET A 129 -4.40 19.75 -8.12
CA MET A 129 -4.91 18.98 -6.98
C MET A 129 -5.04 17.48 -7.32
N ALA A 130 -5.48 17.13 -8.53
CA ALA A 130 -5.58 15.73 -8.98
C ALA A 130 -4.21 15.05 -8.98
N ASN A 131 -3.21 15.71 -9.57
CA ASN A 131 -1.83 15.21 -9.55
C ASN A 131 -1.28 15.12 -8.12
N HIS A 132 -1.61 16.11 -7.27
CA HIS A 132 -1.15 16.12 -5.89
C HIS A 132 -1.76 14.97 -5.08
N LEU A 133 -3.06 14.73 -5.19
CA LEU A 133 -3.73 13.60 -4.53
C LEU A 133 -3.24 12.26 -5.05
N ALA A 134 -3.10 12.12 -6.36
CA ALA A 134 -2.59 10.92 -7.00
C ALA A 134 -1.20 10.55 -6.45
N ALA A 135 -0.27 11.51 -6.39
CA ALA A 135 1.05 11.30 -5.79
C ALA A 135 0.98 10.94 -4.30
N ARG A 136 0.01 11.49 -3.55
CA ARG A 136 -0.14 11.25 -2.10
C ARG A 136 -0.66 9.86 -1.77
N TYR A 137 -1.57 9.35 -2.59
CA TYR A 137 -2.18 8.02 -2.41
C TYR A 137 -1.52 6.94 -3.28
N ASN A 138 -0.39 7.26 -3.92
CA ASN A 138 0.31 6.36 -4.84
C ASN A 138 -0.61 5.82 -5.95
N ARG A 139 -1.39 6.73 -6.56
CA ARG A 139 -2.38 6.45 -7.62
C ARG A 139 -2.00 7.12 -8.92
N GLN A 140 -2.61 6.64 -10.00
CA GLN A 140 -2.67 7.38 -11.25
C GLN A 140 -3.68 8.54 -11.11
N PRO A 141 -3.46 9.70 -11.77
CA PRO A 141 -4.42 10.80 -11.77
C PRO A 141 -5.81 10.40 -12.27
N SER A 142 -5.90 9.41 -13.17
CA SER A 142 -7.17 8.85 -13.67
C SER A 142 -8.01 8.15 -12.60
N SER A 143 -7.41 7.71 -11.48
CA SER A 143 -8.11 7.12 -10.33
C SER A 143 -8.49 8.16 -9.27
N THR A 144 -8.37 9.46 -9.58
CA THR A 144 -8.72 10.56 -8.68
C THR A 144 -9.91 11.32 -9.22
N ILE A 145 -10.95 11.49 -8.40
CA ILE A 145 -12.12 12.29 -8.72
C ILE A 145 -12.13 13.52 -7.81
N ILE A 146 -12.31 14.70 -8.39
CA ILE A 146 -12.38 15.96 -7.62
C ILE A 146 -13.67 16.69 -7.96
N SER A 147 -14.42 17.06 -6.92
CA SER A 147 -15.51 18.03 -6.99
C SER A 147 -15.03 19.36 -6.43
N LEU A 148 -15.07 20.43 -7.24
CA LEU A 148 -14.73 21.78 -6.82
C LEU A 148 -15.99 22.64 -6.74
N HIS A 149 -16.27 23.14 -5.54
CA HIS A 149 -17.29 24.14 -5.28
C HIS A 149 -16.58 25.46 -4.96
N HIS A 150 -16.34 26.26 -6.00
CA HIS A 150 -15.73 27.59 -5.85
C HIS A 150 -16.80 28.65 -5.57
N SER A 151 -16.36 29.85 -5.19
CA SER A 151 -17.22 31.02 -4.96
C SER A 151 -18.37 30.76 -3.98
N GLN A 152 -18.18 29.85 -3.01
CA GLN A 152 -19.19 29.54 -1.98
C GLN A 152 -19.12 30.56 -0.84
N SER A 153 -20.24 30.88 -0.22
CA SER A 153 -20.22 31.68 1.01
C SER A 153 -19.75 30.83 2.19
N LEU A 154 -18.55 31.09 2.70
CA LEU A 154 -17.96 30.39 3.85
C LEU A 154 -17.67 31.36 4.98
N LEU A 155 -18.17 31.05 6.17
CA LEU A 155 -17.79 31.71 7.43
C LEU A 155 -16.94 30.73 8.24
N PHE A 156 -15.63 30.98 8.33
CA PHE A 156 -14.72 30.14 9.11
C PHE A 156 -14.21 30.92 10.31
N SER A 157 -14.26 30.34 11.51
CA SER A 157 -13.83 31.02 12.76
C SER A 157 -14.42 32.44 12.92
N GLY A 158 -15.69 32.64 12.53
CA GLY A 158 -16.38 33.93 12.63
C GLY A 158 -15.97 34.99 11.58
N SER A 159 -15.12 34.64 10.60
CA SER A 159 -14.67 35.56 9.56
C SER A 159 -14.98 35.05 8.14
N PRO A 160 -15.48 35.90 7.23
CA PRO A 160 -15.72 35.57 5.83
C PRO A 160 -14.45 35.66 4.96
N SER A 161 -13.28 35.92 5.57
CA SER A 161 -11.99 35.90 4.86
C SER A 161 -11.76 34.58 4.11
N PRO A 162 -10.88 34.55 3.09
CA PRO A 162 -10.51 33.35 2.35
C PRO A 162 -10.36 32.09 3.23
N ALA A 163 -11.06 31.02 2.87
CA ALA A 163 -11.11 29.76 3.60
C ALA A 163 -11.49 28.60 2.68
N TYR A 164 -11.12 27.38 3.08
CA TYR A 164 -11.53 26.18 2.36
C TYR A 164 -11.91 25.03 3.29
N MET A 165 -12.66 24.10 2.74
CA MET A 165 -12.96 22.80 3.31
C MET A 165 -12.67 21.72 2.28
N LEU A 166 -11.74 20.83 2.61
CA LEU A 166 -11.40 19.67 1.80
C LEU A 166 -11.90 18.41 2.50
N THR A 167 -12.77 17.65 1.85
CA THR A 167 -13.09 16.28 2.25
C THR A 167 -12.35 15.33 1.33
N VAL A 168 -11.59 14.38 1.87
CA VAL A 168 -11.00 13.27 1.11
C VAL A 168 -11.66 11.97 1.54
N THR A 169 -12.23 11.26 0.59
CA THR A 169 -12.92 9.98 0.75
C THR A 169 -12.11 8.91 0.03
N ALA A 170 -11.70 7.89 0.77
CA ALA A 170 -10.81 6.84 0.28
C ALA A 170 -11.05 5.53 1.04
N LEU A 171 -10.40 4.45 0.62
CA LEU A 171 -10.47 3.17 1.34
C LEU A 171 -10.04 3.32 2.80
N ALA A 172 -10.68 2.60 3.71
CA ALA A 172 -10.38 2.68 5.15
C ALA A 172 -8.89 2.43 5.46
N CYS A 173 -8.23 1.53 4.73
CA CYS A 173 -6.79 1.25 4.88
C CYS A 173 -5.90 2.45 4.51
N GLU A 174 -6.39 3.41 3.74
CA GLU A 174 -5.67 4.63 3.36
C GLU A 174 -5.97 5.82 4.29
N VAL A 175 -7.04 5.73 5.08
CA VAL A 175 -7.52 6.78 5.99
C VAL A 175 -7.05 6.51 7.43
N GLN A 176 -5.77 6.24 7.61
CA GLN A 176 -5.18 5.89 8.90
C GLN A 176 -4.68 7.12 9.67
N PRO A 177 -4.75 7.19 11.02
CA PRO A 177 -4.41 8.40 11.78
C PRO A 177 -3.03 9.01 11.46
N ALA A 178 -1.99 8.17 11.40
CA ALA A 178 -0.63 8.63 11.07
C ALA A 178 -0.51 9.11 9.60
N THR A 179 -1.18 8.43 8.67
CA THR A 179 -1.25 8.79 7.25
C THR A 179 -1.99 10.12 7.07
N ASN A 180 -3.15 10.26 7.71
CA ASN A 180 -3.98 11.46 7.70
C ASN A 180 -3.22 12.67 8.25
N LYS A 181 -2.46 12.51 9.34
CA LYS A 181 -1.63 13.60 9.89
C LYS A 181 -0.62 14.13 8.85
N ARG A 182 0.07 13.22 8.14
CA ARG A 182 1.03 13.61 7.09
C ARG A 182 0.32 14.21 5.88
N ASN A 183 -0.78 13.60 5.46
CA ASN A 183 -1.57 14.06 4.31
C ASN A 183 -2.17 15.43 4.57
N ALA A 184 -2.71 15.70 5.76
CA ALA A 184 -3.24 17.01 6.12
C ALA A 184 -2.17 18.10 5.95
N ALA A 185 -1.00 17.93 6.56
CA ALA A 185 0.06 18.93 6.47
C ALA A 185 0.46 19.25 5.02
N VAL A 186 0.53 18.24 4.17
CA VAL A 186 0.94 18.45 2.78
C VAL A 186 -0.19 18.99 1.91
N LEU A 187 -1.41 18.45 2.02
CA LEU A 187 -2.55 18.95 1.26
C LEU A 187 -2.82 20.43 1.61
N GLN A 188 -2.72 20.78 2.89
CA GLN A 188 -2.89 22.17 3.31
C GLN A 188 -1.77 23.08 2.81
N LYS A 189 -0.52 22.58 2.73
CA LYS A 189 0.58 23.33 2.12
C LYS A 189 0.31 23.57 0.63
N HIS A 190 -0.11 22.54 -0.10
CA HIS A 190 -0.45 22.66 -1.51
C HIS A 190 -1.57 23.68 -1.75
N LEU A 191 -2.63 23.65 -0.93
CA LEU A 191 -3.72 24.62 -1.02
C LEU A 191 -3.31 26.03 -0.58
N ALA A 192 -2.33 26.18 0.32
CA ALA A 192 -1.78 27.49 0.64
C ALA A 192 -1.05 28.11 -0.55
N ASP A 193 -0.35 27.28 -1.34
CA ASP A 193 0.32 27.74 -2.56
C ASP A 193 -0.70 28.01 -3.68
N ALA A 194 -1.69 27.12 -3.85
CA ALA A 194 -2.64 27.13 -4.96
C ALA A 194 -3.88 28.01 -4.75
N LEU A 195 -4.26 28.35 -3.51
CA LEU A 195 -5.41 29.23 -3.23
C LEU A 195 -4.99 30.52 -2.52
N ARG A 196 -3.71 30.64 -2.12
CA ARG A 196 -3.22 31.69 -1.22
C ARG A 196 -3.95 31.75 0.12
N VAL A 197 -4.50 30.61 0.56
CA VAL A 197 -5.20 30.47 1.85
C VAL A 197 -4.31 29.76 2.87
N PRO A 198 -3.93 30.39 3.99
CA PRO A 198 -3.06 29.75 4.98
C PRO A 198 -3.73 28.51 5.60
N PRO A 199 -2.96 27.48 6.02
CA PRO A 199 -3.52 26.25 6.61
C PRO A 199 -4.46 26.50 7.81
N ALA A 200 -4.23 27.56 8.59
CA ALA A 200 -5.09 27.96 9.70
C ALA A 200 -6.53 28.36 9.30
N ARG A 201 -6.76 28.63 8.01
CA ARG A 201 -8.06 28.95 7.40
C ARG A 201 -8.65 27.78 6.61
N GLY A 202 -8.06 26.60 6.73
CA GLY A 202 -8.45 25.41 6.01
C GLY A 202 -8.85 24.28 6.94
N MET A 203 -9.85 23.51 6.55
CA MET A 203 -10.19 22.24 7.20
C MET A 203 -9.95 21.09 6.23
N VAL A 204 -9.33 20.00 6.70
CA VAL A 204 -9.22 18.73 5.96
C VAL A 204 -9.94 17.65 6.75
N ARG A 205 -10.92 17.00 6.12
CA ARG A 205 -11.71 15.90 6.68
C ARG A 205 -11.41 14.63 5.89
N PHE A 206 -11.04 13.55 6.57
CA PHE A 206 -10.86 12.24 5.94
C PHE A 206 -12.06 11.34 6.24
N VAL A 207 -12.57 10.67 5.21
CA VAL A 207 -13.74 9.79 5.29
C VAL A 207 -13.33 8.40 4.83
N PRO A 208 -13.23 7.42 5.74
CA PRO A 208 -12.96 6.04 5.35
C PRO A 208 -14.20 5.43 4.68
N VAL A 209 -13.97 4.64 3.64
CA VAL A 209 -14.99 3.84 2.98
C VAL A 209 -14.56 2.38 3.00
N ALA A 210 -15.49 1.50 3.34
CA ALA A 210 -15.27 0.06 3.31
C ALA A 210 -15.23 -0.45 1.86
N GLU A 211 -14.59 -1.60 1.62
CA GLU A 211 -14.35 -2.12 0.27
C GLU A 211 -15.66 -2.48 -0.45
N GLU A 212 -16.68 -2.85 0.31
CA GLU A 212 -18.04 -3.15 -0.13
C GLU A 212 -18.86 -1.89 -0.44
N CYS A 213 -18.43 -0.72 0.04
CA CYS A 213 -19.16 0.56 -0.12
C CYS A 213 -18.56 1.48 -1.18
N LEU A 214 -17.41 1.12 -1.76
CA LEU A 214 -16.80 1.87 -2.86
C LEU A 214 -16.92 1.06 -4.15
N ALA A 215 -17.54 1.64 -5.17
CA ALA A 215 -17.75 0.97 -6.45
C ALA A 215 -17.38 1.87 -7.63
N TRP A 216 -16.86 1.25 -8.68
CA TRP A 216 -16.61 1.90 -9.97
C TRP A 216 -16.72 0.88 -11.09
N GLY A 217 -17.13 1.29 -12.29
CA GLY A 217 -17.26 0.37 -13.43
C GLY A 217 -18.12 -0.88 -13.12
N GLY A 218 -19.22 -0.69 -12.38
CA GLY A 218 -20.20 -1.75 -12.09
C GLY A 218 -19.81 -2.77 -11.00
N LYS A 219 -18.65 -2.64 -10.35
CA LYS A 219 -18.23 -3.54 -9.26
C LYS A 219 -17.72 -2.76 -8.05
N THR A 220 -17.96 -3.30 -6.85
CA THR A 220 -17.34 -2.83 -5.61
C THR A 220 -15.86 -3.20 -5.57
N VAL A 221 -15.08 -2.54 -4.71
CA VAL A 221 -13.68 -2.94 -4.44
C VAL A 221 -13.67 -4.39 -3.94
N ALA A 222 -14.55 -4.73 -2.99
CA ALA A 222 -14.66 -6.08 -2.44
C ALA A 222 -14.98 -7.13 -3.53
N GLY A 223 -15.88 -6.80 -4.46
CA GLY A 223 -16.20 -7.66 -5.61
C GLY A 223 -14.99 -7.86 -6.53
N ARG A 224 -14.26 -6.79 -6.85
CA ARG A 224 -13.02 -6.88 -7.64
C ARG A 224 -11.93 -7.69 -6.95
N ILE A 225 -11.77 -7.55 -5.64
CA ILE A 225 -10.82 -8.35 -4.85
C ILE A 225 -11.21 -9.83 -4.94
N SER A 226 -12.50 -10.14 -4.75
CA SER A 226 -13.00 -11.51 -4.83
C SER A 226 -12.72 -12.13 -6.21
N ASP A 227 -12.99 -11.38 -7.29
CA ASP A 227 -12.68 -11.83 -8.65
C ASP A 227 -11.18 -12.06 -8.85
N ALA A 228 -10.33 -11.14 -8.38
CA ALA A 228 -8.88 -11.24 -8.55
C ALA A 228 -8.27 -12.40 -7.75
N VAL A 229 -8.80 -12.68 -6.55
CA VAL A 229 -8.37 -13.82 -5.73
C VAL A 229 -8.85 -15.14 -6.33
N ALA A 230 -10.09 -15.19 -6.86
CA ALA A 230 -10.60 -16.40 -7.52
C ALA A 230 -9.79 -16.79 -8.76
N VAL A 231 -9.24 -15.81 -9.50
CA VAL A 231 -8.31 -16.10 -10.62
C VAL A 231 -7.02 -16.76 -10.12
N VAL A 232 -6.49 -16.34 -8.96
CA VAL A 232 -5.30 -16.96 -8.36
C VAL A 232 -5.61 -18.39 -7.89
N GLU A 233 -6.82 -18.63 -7.37
CA GLU A 233 -7.27 -19.96 -6.92
C GLU A 233 -7.60 -20.91 -8.09
N GLY A 234 -8.01 -20.38 -9.24
CA GLY A 234 -8.37 -21.13 -10.45
C GLY A 234 -7.20 -21.66 -11.28
N ASP A 235 -5.96 -21.25 -10.98
CA ASP A 235 -4.73 -21.64 -11.69
C ASP A 235 -3.97 -22.80 -11.02
N VAL A 236 -4.67 -23.69 -10.30
CA VAL A 236 -4.10 -25.00 -9.98
C VAL A 236 -4.32 -25.90 -11.21
N PRO A 237 -3.28 -26.27 -11.99
CA PRO A 237 -3.45 -27.41 -12.87
C PRO A 237 -3.77 -28.59 -11.96
N VAL A 238 -5.03 -29.04 -11.99
CA VAL A 238 -5.39 -30.37 -11.56
C VAL A 238 -4.69 -31.30 -12.55
N VAL A 239 -3.40 -31.54 -12.34
CA VAL A 239 -2.77 -32.79 -12.74
C VAL A 239 -3.42 -33.83 -11.85
N GLU A 240 -4.61 -34.26 -12.27
CA GLU A 240 -5.18 -35.50 -11.82
C GLU A 240 -4.13 -36.55 -12.16
N ALA A 241 -3.36 -36.96 -11.15
CA ALA A 241 -2.41 -38.04 -11.28
C ALA A 241 -3.23 -39.32 -11.46
N ILE A 242 -3.73 -39.53 -12.68
CA ILE A 242 -4.26 -40.81 -13.09
C ILE A 242 -3.04 -41.73 -13.16
N TYR A 243 -2.80 -42.46 -12.07
CA TYR A 243 -1.99 -43.67 -12.10
C TYR A 243 -2.74 -44.71 -12.94
N THR A 244 -2.67 -44.56 -14.26
CA THR A 244 -2.92 -45.67 -15.17
C THR A 244 -1.58 -46.27 -15.53
N SER A 245 -1.38 -47.49 -15.07
CA SER A 245 -0.31 -48.39 -15.49
C SER A 245 -0.26 -48.44 -17.03
N GLY A 246 0.80 -47.86 -17.59
CA GLY A 246 1.22 -48.10 -18.97
C GLY A 246 1.10 -46.88 -19.89
N GLY A 247 2.26 -46.38 -20.33
CA GLY A 247 2.40 -45.68 -21.62
C GLY A 247 2.40 -44.16 -21.56
N TYR A 248 3.59 -43.58 -21.71
CA TYR A 248 3.81 -42.16 -21.98
C TYR A 248 3.14 -41.72 -23.29
N LEU A 249 2.23 -40.75 -23.24
CA LEU A 249 2.03 -39.72 -24.27
C LEU A 249 1.44 -38.45 -23.62
N ALA A 250 2.30 -37.51 -23.26
CA ALA A 250 1.87 -36.17 -22.86
C ALA A 250 1.36 -35.42 -24.10
N LYS A 251 0.05 -35.16 -24.17
CA LYS A 251 -0.52 -34.13 -25.05
C LYS A 251 -0.86 -32.92 -24.18
N SER A 252 -0.03 -31.89 -24.24
CA SER A 252 -0.31 -30.61 -23.57
C SER A 252 -1.52 -29.94 -24.22
N SER A 253 -2.58 -29.69 -23.46
CA SER A 253 -3.80 -28.98 -23.89
C SER A 253 -3.62 -27.45 -24.00
N VAL A 254 -2.43 -26.97 -24.33
CA VAL A 254 -2.13 -25.52 -24.45
C VAL A 254 -2.20 -25.02 -25.90
N TYR A 255 -2.34 -25.91 -26.90
CA TYR A 255 -2.38 -25.51 -28.31
C TYR A 255 -3.76 -25.54 -28.99
N GLN A 256 -4.82 -25.98 -28.33
CA GLN A 256 -6.17 -25.99 -28.94
C GLN A 256 -6.94 -24.67 -28.81
N SER A 257 -6.66 -23.84 -27.79
CA SER A 257 -7.43 -22.61 -27.56
C SER A 257 -6.96 -21.38 -28.37
N LEU A 258 -5.90 -21.52 -29.17
CA LEU A 258 -5.36 -20.45 -30.04
C LEU A 258 -5.84 -20.53 -31.49
N LYS A 259 -6.61 -21.57 -31.85
CA LYS A 259 -7.17 -21.74 -33.21
C LYS A 259 -8.62 -21.31 -33.37
N GLU A 260 -9.33 -21.02 -32.27
CA GLU A 260 -10.73 -20.54 -32.30
C GLU A 260 -10.87 -19.01 -32.24
N ARG A 261 -9.75 -18.25 -32.22
CA ARG A 261 -9.76 -16.77 -32.31
C ARG A 261 -9.29 -16.20 -33.67
N GLN A 262 -9.29 -16.99 -34.73
CA GLN A 262 -9.06 -16.51 -36.10
C GLN A 262 -10.23 -16.83 -37.05
N GLY A 263 -11.46 -16.68 -36.55
CA GLY A 263 -12.67 -16.91 -37.33
C GLY A 263 -13.78 -15.91 -36.99
N CYS A 264 -13.48 -14.61 -37.07
CA CYS A 264 -14.47 -13.55 -37.23
C CYS A 264 -13.73 -12.23 -37.53
N PHE A 265 -13.39 -12.03 -38.80
CA PHE A 265 -13.61 -10.83 -39.64
C PHE A 265 -12.88 -11.03 -40.96
#